data_AF-A0A151UB73-F1
#
_entry.id   AF-A0A151UB73-F1
#
_cell.length_a   1.000
_cell.length_b   1.000
_cell.length_c   1.000
_cell.angle_alpha   90.00
_cell.angle_beta   90.00
_cell.angle_gamma   90.00
#
_symmetry.space_group_name_H-M   'P 1'
#
loop_
_entity.id
_entity.type
_entity.pdbx_description
1 polymer ?
#
loop_
_entity_poly.entity_id
_entity_poly.type
_entity_poly.pdbx_seq_one_letter_code
_entity_poly.pdbx_strand_id
1 'polypeptide(L)'
;MIDGDGVGPITPEPGVRQGDPLSPYLFILCLEGLFSLLHQAESKRDIHGAQMYHGAPQITHLLFVNDCFLLCKDTEKKCSALRSILQLYETTSRQAINMQKSKIF
;
A
#
# COMPACT_ATOMS: atom_id res chain seq x y z
N MET A 1 -40.66 13.76 -2.06
CA MET A 1 -41.11 12.52 -1.41
C MET A 1 -40.63 11.41 -2.32
N ILE A 2 -39.57 10.71 -1.94
CA ILE A 2 -39.03 9.59 -2.73
C ILE A 2 -39.41 8.36 -1.92
N ASP A 3 -40.26 7.53 -2.51
CA ASP A 3 -40.90 6.41 -1.86
C ASP A 3 -39.88 5.43 -1.28
N GLY A 4 -40.06 5.15 0.02
CA GLY A 4 -39.27 4.22 0.80
C GLY A 4 -39.66 2.78 0.50
N ASP A 5 -39.31 2.30 -0.69
CA ASP A 5 -39.27 0.86 -0.94
C ASP A 5 -37.98 0.31 -0.32
N GLY A 6 -38.14 -0.66 0.58
CA GLY A 6 -37.12 -1.09 1.52
C GLY A 6 -35.84 -1.54 0.82
N VAL A 7 -34.79 -0.73 0.92
CA VAL A 7 -33.43 -1.17 0.62
C VAL A 7 -33.13 -2.29 1.61
N GLY A 8 -33.21 -3.54 1.14
CA GLY A 8 -32.83 -4.73 1.91
C GLY A 8 -31.42 -4.57 2.48
N PRO A 9 -31.02 -5.41 3.46
CA PRO A 9 -29.77 -5.25 4.18
C PRO A 9 -28.60 -5.07 3.20
N ILE A 10 -27.97 -3.89 3.28
CA ILE A 10 -26.82 -3.54 2.43
C ILE A 10 -25.66 -4.38 2.94
N THR A 11 -25.30 -5.43 2.20
CA THR A 11 -24.05 -6.16 2.45
C THR A 11 -22.91 -5.36 1.84
N PRO A 12 -21.99 -4.77 2.63
CA PRO A 12 -20.86 -4.06 2.07
C PRO A 12 -19.92 -5.06 1.37
N GLU A 13 -19.83 -4.96 0.05
CA GLU A 13 -18.86 -5.70 -0.75
C GLU A 13 -17.48 -5.00 -0.72
N PRO A 14 -16.36 -5.74 -0.87
CA PRO A 14 -15.04 -5.15 -0.95
C PRO A 14 -14.94 -4.18 -2.14
N GLY A 15 -14.73 -2.90 -1.84
CA GLY A 15 -14.57 -1.87 -2.86
C GLY A 15 -15.06 -0.51 -2.37
N VAL A 16 -14.46 0.54 -2.91
CA VAL A 16 -14.96 1.90 -2.69
C VAL A 16 -15.77 2.31 -3.91
N ARG A 17 -16.94 2.94 -3.71
CA ARG A 17 -17.79 3.39 -4.81
C ARG A 17 -17.03 4.43 -5.64
N GLN A 18 -16.87 4.16 -6.94
CA GLN A 18 -16.33 5.16 -7.87
C GLN A 18 -17.28 6.36 -7.94
N GLY A 19 -16.73 7.57 -7.83
CA GLY A 19 -17.50 8.82 -7.82
C GLY A 19 -17.84 9.36 -6.43
N ASP A 20 -17.52 8.63 -5.34
CA ASP A 20 -17.56 9.21 -4.00
C ASP A 20 -16.32 10.11 -3.80
N PRO A 21 -16.50 11.40 -3.45
CA PRO A 21 -15.39 12.33 -3.21
C PRO A 21 -14.44 11.90 -2.08
N LEU A 22 -14.84 10.95 -1.22
CA LEU A 22 -14.01 10.42 -0.13
C LEU A 22 -13.13 9.23 -0.54
N SER A 23 -13.44 8.56 -1.65
CA SER A 23 -12.70 7.37 -2.10
C SER A 23 -11.19 7.56 -2.24
N PRO A 24 -10.69 8.69 -2.77
CA PRO A 24 -9.25 8.94 -2.85
C PRO A 24 -8.59 8.98 -1.47
N TYR A 25 -9.25 9.55 -0.46
CA TYR A 25 -8.71 9.66 0.89
C TYR A 25 -8.67 8.29 1.58
N LEU A 26 -9.70 7.46 1.40
CA LEU A 26 -9.71 6.09 1.91
C LEU A 26 -8.59 5.25 1.30
N PHE A 27 -8.32 5.43 0.00
CA PHE A 27 -7.19 4.76 -0.66
C PHE A 27 -5.84 5.19 -0.08
N ILE A 28 -5.65 6.50 0.15
CA ILE A 28 -4.43 7.04 0.77
C ILE A 28 -4.26 6.49 2.20
N LEU A 29 -5.33 6.46 3.00
CA LEU A 29 -5.29 5.91 4.36
C LEU A 29 -4.91 4.42 4.38
N CYS A 30 -5.42 3.63 3.43
CA CYS A 30 -4.99 2.24 3.30
C CYS A 30 -3.49 2.14 2.96
N LEU A 31 -3.01 2.94 2.01
CA LEU A 31 -1.59 2.98 1.62
C LEU A 31 -0.68 3.43 2.78
N GLU A 32 -1.14 4.33 3.64
CA GLU A 32 -0.41 4.74 4.84
C GLU A 32 -0.13 3.54 5.79
N GLY A 33 -1.03 2.56 5.82
CA GLY A 33 -0.82 1.29 6.51
C GLY A 33 0.34 0.49 5.93
N LEU A 34 0.45 0.39 4.59
CA LEU A 34 1.59 -0.24 3.92
C LEU A 34 2.90 0.49 4.26
N PHE A 35 2.90 1.82 4.20
CA PHE A 35 4.08 2.62 4.49
C PHE A 35 4.53 2.52 5.94
N SER A 36 3.58 2.38 6.87
CA SER A 36 3.87 2.10 8.28
C SER A 36 4.58 0.75 8.46
N LEU A 37 4.16 -0.29 7.72
CA LEU A 37 4.84 -1.60 7.73
C LEU A 37 6.27 -1.50 7.16
N LEU A 38 6.45 -0.77 6.06
CA LEU A 38 7.78 -0.54 5.46
C LEU A 38 8.70 0.21 6.42
N HIS A 39 8.21 1.27 7.08
CA HIS A 39 8.99 2.04 8.03
C HIS A 39 9.38 1.21 9.25
N GLN A 40 8.47 0.35 9.75
CA GLN A 40 8.80 -0.58 10.82
C GLN A 40 9.89 -1.58 10.39
N ALA A 41 9.79 -2.16 9.19
CA ALA A 41 10.80 -3.08 8.67
C ALA A 41 12.17 -2.40 8.46
N GLU A 42 12.17 -1.14 8.02
CA GLU A 42 13.38 -0.32 7.91
C GLU A 42 14.01 -0.07 9.28
N SER A 43 13.21 0.29 10.29
CA SER A 43 13.70 0.49 11.67
C SER A 43 14.34 -0.78 12.26
N LYS A 44 13.81 -1.95 11.91
CA LYS A 44 14.35 -3.27 12.28
C LYS A 44 15.54 -3.70 11.43
N ARG A 45 15.87 -2.94 10.37
CA ARG A 45 16.89 -3.24 9.35
C ARG A 45 16.59 -4.48 8.49
N ASP A 46 15.34 -4.93 8.47
CA ASP A 46 14.88 -6.06 7.63
C ASP A 46 14.89 -5.67 6.14
N ILE A 47 14.61 -4.40 5.86
CA ILE A 47 14.80 -3.77 4.55
C ILE A 47 15.78 -2.60 4.66
N HIS A 48 16.28 -2.11 3.52
CA HIS A 48 16.96 -0.82 3.45
C HIS A 48 16.45 -0.07 2.24
N GLY A 49 15.97 1.14 2.47
CA GLY A 49 15.60 2.07 1.40
C GLY A 49 16.82 2.63 0.66
N ALA A 50 16.54 3.49 -0.32
CA ALA A 50 17.56 4.29 -0.98
C ALA A 50 18.11 5.36 -0.03
N GLN A 51 19.41 5.61 -0.07
CA GLN A 51 20.07 6.64 0.72
C GLN A 51 21.03 7.42 -0.19
N MET A 52 20.83 8.73 -0.27
CA MET A 52 21.60 9.60 -1.19
C MET A 52 23.05 9.81 -0.74
N TYR A 53 23.26 9.94 0.57
CA TYR A 53 24.58 10.08 1.19
C TYR A 53 24.58 9.54 2.62
N HIS A 54 25.76 9.27 3.18
CA HIS A 54 25.86 8.73 4.54
C HIS A 54 25.27 9.69 5.58
N GLY A 55 24.28 9.24 6.33
CA GLY A 55 23.56 10.05 7.32
C GLY A 55 22.28 10.71 6.79
N ALA A 56 21.99 10.62 5.47
CA ALA A 56 20.69 11.01 4.92
C ALA A 56 19.58 10.06 5.42
N PRO A 57 18.32 10.53 5.53
CA PRO A 57 17.19 9.64 5.76
C PRO A 57 17.10 8.60 4.63
N GLN A 58 16.71 7.40 5.01
CA GLN A 58 16.42 6.35 4.04
C GLN A 58 15.01 6.54 3.47
N ILE A 59 14.88 6.29 2.17
CA ILE A 59 13.62 6.42 1.44
C ILE A 59 13.22 5.02 0.98
N THR A 60 12.12 4.50 1.53
CA THR A 60 11.58 3.17 1.20
C THR A 60 10.46 3.21 0.17
N HIS A 61 9.79 4.35 0.01
CA HIS A 61 8.64 4.48 -0.87
C HIS A 61 8.50 5.89 -1.44
N LEU A 62 7.89 6.00 -2.63
CA LEU A 62 7.47 7.25 -3.26
C LEU A 62 6.04 7.11 -3.75
N LEU A 63 5.19 8.10 -3.48
CA LEU A 63 3.76 8.09 -3.85
C LEU A 63 3.47 9.09 -4.98
N PHE A 64 2.69 8.65 -5.96
CA PHE A 64 2.10 9.45 -7.02
C PHE A 64 0.58 9.24 -7.06
N VAL A 65 -0.12 10.03 -7.87
CA VAL A 65 -1.60 9.99 -7.97
C VAL A 65 -2.13 8.60 -8.34
N ASN A 66 -1.38 7.84 -9.14
CA ASN A 66 -1.82 6.55 -9.66
C ASN A 66 -0.90 5.37 -9.28
N ASP A 67 0.32 5.64 -8.83
CA ASP A 67 1.38 4.65 -8.70
C ASP A 67 2.21 4.92 -7.45
N CYS A 68 2.85 3.87 -6.93
CA CYS A 68 3.88 4.01 -5.92
C CYS A 68 5.13 3.24 -6.32
N PHE A 69 6.29 3.75 -5.93
CA PHE A 69 7.56 3.05 -6.08
C PHE A 69 8.02 2.57 -4.72
N LEU A 70 8.48 1.32 -4.67
CA LEU A 70 9.10 0.74 -3.49
C LEU A 70 10.59 0.62 -3.73
N LEU A 71 11.38 1.22 -2.84
CA LEU A 71 12.83 1.26 -2.91
C LEU A 71 13.37 0.31 -1.86
N CYS A 72 14.10 -0.71 -2.31
CA CYS A 72 14.75 -1.67 -1.44
C CYS A 72 16.09 -2.07 -2.04
N LYS A 73 17.12 -2.21 -1.19
CA LYS A 73 18.43 -2.72 -1.62
C LYS A 73 18.29 -4.16 -2.14
N ASP A 74 18.82 -4.42 -3.32
CA ASP A 74 18.75 -5.72 -3.98
C ASP A 74 19.62 -6.76 -3.25
N THR A 75 18.99 -7.47 -2.33
CA THR A 75 19.57 -8.63 -1.66
C THR A 75 18.43 -9.60 -1.43
N GLU A 76 18.64 -10.87 -1.70
CA GLU A 76 17.59 -11.90 -1.63
C GLU A 76 16.80 -11.86 -0.31
N LYS A 77 17.52 -11.69 0.82
CA LYS A 77 16.90 -11.54 2.16
C LYS A 77 15.94 -10.34 2.23
N LYS A 78 16.33 -9.19 1.70
CA LYS A 78 15.54 -7.95 1.73
C LYS A 78 14.37 -7.99 0.76
N CYS A 79 14.57 -8.60 -0.42
CA CYS A 79 13.51 -8.85 -1.38
C CYS A 79 12.47 -9.83 -0.81
N SER A 80 12.91 -10.86 -0.08
CA SER A 80 12.01 -11.77 0.65
C SER A 80 11.22 -11.05 1.73
N ALA A 81 11.88 -10.23 2.57
CA ALA A 81 11.21 -9.42 3.59
C ALA A 81 10.18 -8.45 2.97
N LEU A 82 10.53 -7.79 1.86
CA LEU A 82 9.60 -6.92 1.14
C LEU A 82 8.38 -7.69 0.62
N ARG A 83 8.57 -8.88 0.05
CA ARG A 83 7.44 -9.73 -0.37
C ARG A 83 6.53 -10.11 0.80
N SER A 84 7.10 -10.47 1.95
CA SER A 84 6.31 -10.79 3.14
C SER A 84 5.49 -9.61 3.63
N ILE A 85 6.04 -8.39 3.59
CA ILE A 85 5.31 -7.16 3.94
C ILE A 85 4.15 -6.93 2.96
N LEU A 86 4.39 -7.10 1.66
CA LEU A 86 3.37 -6.94 0.64
C LEU A 86 2.24 -7.97 0.80
N GLN A 87 2.57 -9.23 1.06
CA GLN A 87 1.58 -10.27 1.33
C GLN A 87 0.76 -9.98 2.60
N LEU A 88 1.41 -9.51 3.67
CA LEU A 88 0.73 -9.09 4.89
C LEU A 88 -0.24 -7.93 4.61
N TYR A 89 0.19 -6.96 3.80
CA TYR A 89 -0.67 -5.86 3.37
C TYR A 89 -1.87 -6.35 2.58
N GLU A 90 -1.67 -7.19 1.55
CA GLU A 90 -2.76 -7.70 0.70
C GLU A 90 -3.81 -8.47 1.51
N THR A 91 -3.35 -9.33 2.42
CA THR A 91 -4.24 -10.14 3.27
C THR A 91 -5.01 -9.31 4.30
N THR A 92 -4.39 -8.26 4.85
CA THR A 92 -5.01 -7.42 5.89
C THR A 92 -5.93 -6.35 5.29
N SER A 93 -5.48 -5.67 4.22
CA SER A 93 -6.23 -4.58 3.58
C SER A 93 -7.26 -5.07 2.56
N ARG A 94 -7.15 -6.33 2.12
CA ARG A 94 -7.87 -6.90 0.95
C ARG A 94 -7.62 -6.14 -0.36
N GLN A 95 -6.57 -5.32 -0.42
CA GLN A 95 -6.12 -4.69 -1.66
C GLN A 95 -5.05 -5.55 -2.30
N ALA A 96 -5.32 -6.07 -3.50
CA ALA A 96 -4.33 -6.81 -4.27
C ALA A 96 -3.34 -5.86 -4.95
N ILE A 97 -2.06 -6.20 -4.91
CA ILE A 97 -1.04 -5.51 -5.70
C ILE A 97 -1.20 -5.95 -7.15
N ASN A 98 -1.26 -4.97 -8.04
CA ASN A 98 -1.38 -5.26 -9.46
C ASN A 98 -0.01 -5.71 -10.02
N MET A 99 0.24 -7.02 -10.01
CA MET A 99 1.48 -7.59 -10.52
C MET A 99 1.66 -7.41 -12.04
N GLN A 100 0.57 -7.23 -12.81
CA GLN A 100 0.66 -6.95 -14.25
C GLN A 100 1.19 -5.53 -14.53
N LYS A 101 0.92 -4.59 -13.63
CA LYS A 101 1.41 -3.21 -13.72
C LYS A 101 2.72 -2.99 -12.95
N SER A 102 3.07 -3.89 -12.05
CA SER A 102 4.30 -3.81 -11.24
C SER A 102 5.52 -4.20 -12.06
N LYS A 103 6.63 -3.48 -11.86
CA LYS A 103 7.92 -3.75 -12.51
C LYS A 103 9.05 -3.70 -11.49
N ILE A 104 10.01 -4.60 -11.63
CA ILE A 104 11.26 -4.62 -10.86
C ILE A 104 12.35 -4.12 -11.81
N PHE A 105 13.18 -3.18 -11.36
CA PHE A 105 14.25 -2.55 -12.13
C PHE A 105 15.60 -2.83 -11.48
#